data_AF-A0A2G9EJ04-F1
#
_entry.id   AF-A0A2G9EJ04-F1
#
_cell.length_a   1.000
_cell.length_b   1.000
_cell.length_c   1.000
_cell.angle_alpha   90.00
_cell.angle_beta   90.00
_cell.angle_gamma   90.00
#
_symmetry.space_group_name_H-M   'P 1'
#
loop_
_entity.id
_entity.type
_entity.pdbx_description
1 polymer ?
#
loop_
_entity_poly.entity_id
_entity_poly.type
_entity_poly.pdbx_seq_one_letter_code
_entity_poly.pdbx_strand_id
1 'polypeptide(L)'
;MKKLVLLLLVIVSAFSFGANFKPYLKGNTSNPDAKKILFAAQMENTKKVVTLYKDREKVVYVFGLEGKKPEITLEGVIGENLFFNADDTETYIGRFLVFMNEGHRYIVSFYNVNGKTRSYLLEAYKGTNPRPLYKKQLNNKTVYDKVFNDPNNAEGFNGLFYDQNYLDDESFYINY
;
A
#
# COMPACT_ATOMS: atom_id res chain seq x y z
N MET A 1 25.01 35.91 -16.20
CA MET A 1 23.89 35.78 -15.22
C MET A 1 22.76 34.85 -15.70
N LYS A 2 22.24 34.95 -16.94
CA LYS A 2 21.15 34.08 -17.44
C LYS A 2 21.46 32.57 -17.44
N LYS A 3 22.70 32.16 -17.74
CA LYS A 3 23.10 30.74 -17.77
C LYS A 3 23.18 30.09 -16.38
N LEU A 4 23.48 30.86 -15.33
CA LEU A 4 23.58 30.35 -13.96
C LEU A 4 22.18 30.12 -13.35
N VAL A 5 21.21 30.97 -13.71
CA VAL A 5 19.79 30.84 -13.28
C VAL A 5 19.14 29.62 -13.90
N LEU A 6 19.43 29.32 -15.18
CA LEU A 6 18.90 28.12 -15.84
C LEU A 6 19.46 26.84 -15.20
N LEU A 7 20.75 26.83 -14.85
CA LEU A 7 21.38 25.71 -14.15
C LEU A 7 20.77 25.50 -12.75
N LEU A 8 20.48 26.58 -12.03
CA LEU A 8 19.81 26.52 -10.73
C LEU A 8 18.37 25.99 -10.84
N LEU A 9 17.62 26.40 -11.86
CA LEU A 9 16.26 25.91 -12.14
C LEU A 9 16.24 24.43 -12.51
N VAL A 10 17.23 23.95 -13.27
CA VAL A 10 17.37 22.53 -13.62
C VAL A 10 17.74 21.71 -12.38
N ILE A 11 18.62 22.22 -11.50
CA ILE A 11 18.98 21.55 -10.25
C ILE A 11 17.81 21.54 -9.25
N VAL A 12 17.00 22.61 -9.17
CA VAL A 12 15.78 22.64 -8.35
C VAL A 12 14.68 21.74 -8.90
N SER A 13 14.58 21.57 -10.23
CA SER A 13 13.69 20.56 -10.82
C SER A 13 14.17 19.12 -10.64
N ALA A 14 15.46 18.92 -10.32
CA ALA A 14 16.07 17.62 -10.06
C ALA A 14 16.12 17.26 -8.57
N PHE A 15 15.72 18.16 -7.66
CA PHE A 15 15.24 17.78 -6.33
C PHE A 15 13.90 17.08 -6.51
N SER A 16 13.99 15.79 -6.84
CA SER A 16 13.01 14.74 -6.67
C SER A 16 11.76 15.19 -5.90
N PHE A 17 10.75 15.68 -6.63
CA PHE A 17 9.35 15.60 -6.23
C PHE A 17 8.95 14.12 -6.22
N GLY A 18 9.60 13.31 -5.38
CA GLY A 18 9.00 12.06 -4.92
C GLY A 18 7.72 12.46 -4.21
N ALA A 19 6.59 11.86 -4.58
CA ALA A 19 5.33 12.16 -3.93
C ALA A 19 5.49 11.97 -2.42
N ASN A 20 5.20 13.02 -1.64
CA ASN A 20 5.30 12.99 -0.19
C ASN A 20 4.05 12.30 0.39
N PHE A 21 3.95 11.00 0.10
CA PHE A 21 2.83 10.18 0.55
C PHE A 21 2.77 10.17 2.08
N LYS A 22 1.55 10.30 2.59
CA LYS A 22 1.25 10.27 4.02
C LYS A 22 0.23 9.18 4.29
N PRO A 23 0.17 8.62 5.51
CA PRO A 23 -0.86 7.65 5.83
C PRO A 23 -2.23 8.33 5.77
N TYR A 24 -3.15 7.78 4.99
CA TYR A 24 -4.53 8.22 4.89
C TYR A 24 -5.48 7.04 4.71
N LEU A 25 -6.62 7.10 5.37
CA LEU A 25 -7.75 6.25 5.00
C LEU A 25 -8.31 6.72 3.65
N LYS A 26 -8.88 5.79 2.87
CA LYS A 26 -9.39 6.09 1.52
C LYS A 26 -10.44 7.22 1.51
N GLY A 27 -11.30 7.27 2.52
CA GLY A 27 -12.39 8.24 2.64
C GLY A 27 -11.95 9.64 3.10
N ASN A 28 -10.66 9.85 3.38
CA ASN A 28 -10.19 11.16 3.84
C ASN A 28 -10.12 12.16 2.68
N THR A 29 -11.01 13.14 2.68
CA THR A 29 -11.13 14.16 1.61
C THR A 29 -9.96 15.14 1.55
N SER A 30 -9.13 15.20 2.59
CA SER A 30 -7.93 16.05 2.62
C SER A 30 -6.71 15.38 1.96
N ASN A 31 -6.83 14.13 1.52
CA ASN A 31 -5.73 13.42 0.86
C ASN A 31 -5.70 13.77 -0.65
N PRO A 32 -4.69 14.53 -1.13
CA PRO A 32 -4.58 14.89 -2.55
C PRO A 32 -4.31 13.67 -3.45
N ASP A 33 -3.79 12.58 -2.88
CA ASP A 33 -3.45 11.34 -3.57
C ASP A 33 -4.50 10.24 -3.33
N ALA A 34 -5.73 10.59 -2.94
CA ALA A 34 -6.79 9.61 -2.64
C ALA A 34 -7.12 8.68 -3.81
N LYS A 35 -6.90 9.13 -5.04
CA LYS A 35 -7.06 8.32 -6.25
C LYS A 35 -5.98 7.26 -6.42
N LYS A 36 -4.81 7.39 -5.79
CA LYS A 36 -3.68 6.46 -5.92
C LYS A 36 -3.68 5.36 -4.85
N ILE A 37 -4.59 5.42 -3.88
CA ILE A 37 -4.66 4.42 -2.81
C ILE A 37 -5.05 3.06 -3.40
N LEU A 38 -4.21 2.06 -3.19
CA LEU A 38 -4.47 0.64 -3.46
C LEU A 38 -5.01 -0.09 -2.23
N PHE A 39 -4.54 0.29 -1.05
CA PHE A 39 -4.97 -0.27 0.21
C PHE A 39 -4.87 0.79 1.30
N ALA A 40 -5.82 0.81 2.21
CA ALA A 40 -5.72 1.65 3.40
C ALA A 40 -6.47 0.99 4.56
N ALA A 41 -5.90 1.04 5.75
CA ALA A 41 -6.57 0.55 6.94
C ALA A 41 -6.01 1.20 8.20
N GLN A 42 -6.88 1.38 9.19
CA GLN A 42 -6.48 1.76 10.53
C GLN A 42 -6.01 0.50 11.27
N MET A 43 -4.93 0.63 12.01
CA MET A 43 -4.50 -0.41 12.93
C MET A 43 -5.42 -0.45 14.15
N GLU A 44 -5.86 -1.65 14.52
CA GLU A 44 -6.85 -1.85 15.58
C GLU A 44 -6.40 -1.21 16.90
N ASN A 45 -7.35 -0.57 17.59
CA ASN A 45 -7.14 0.11 18.87
C ASN A 45 -6.11 1.24 18.85
N THR A 46 -5.78 1.80 17.68
CA THR A 46 -4.88 2.97 17.57
C THR A 46 -5.36 3.98 16.54
N LYS A 47 -4.74 5.15 16.47
CA LYS A 47 -4.97 6.16 15.41
C LYS A 47 -4.00 6.03 14.24
N LYS A 48 -3.19 4.96 14.21
CA LYS A 48 -2.21 4.76 13.13
C LYS A 48 -2.87 4.09 11.95
N VAL A 49 -2.46 4.49 10.75
CA VAL A 49 -2.96 4.03 9.47
C VAL A 49 -1.79 3.47 8.69
N VAL A 50 -2.04 2.39 7.96
CA VAL A 50 -1.21 1.97 6.84
C VAL A 50 -1.91 2.35 5.55
N THR A 51 -1.15 2.84 4.58
CA THR A 51 -1.65 3.13 3.24
C THR A 51 -0.65 2.65 2.21
N LEU A 52 -1.14 1.97 1.18
CA LEU A 52 -0.38 1.59 0.00
C LEU A 52 -0.84 2.47 -1.16
N TYR A 53 0.10 3.13 -1.81
CA TYR A 53 -0.14 3.99 -2.97
C TYR A 53 0.46 3.38 -4.23
N LYS A 54 -0.24 3.48 -5.36
CA LYS A 54 0.35 3.29 -6.69
C LYS A 54 1.12 4.56 -7.06
N ASP A 55 2.40 4.42 -7.35
CA ASP A 55 3.24 5.49 -7.90
C ASP A 55 4.02 4.97 -9.11
N ARG A 56 3.44 5.17 -10.30
CA ARG A 56 3.95 4.61 -11.57
C ARG A 56 4.07 3.08 -11.44
N GLU A 57 5.29 2.55 -11.56
CA GLU A 57 5.63 1.13 -11.46
C GLU A 57 5.90 0.67 -10.02
N LYS A 58 5.76 1.56 -9.03
CA LYS A 58 6.03 1.30 -7.62
C LYS A 58 4.74 1.21 -6.81
N VAL A 59 4.81 0.48 -5.71
CA VAL A 59 3.91 0.65 -4.56
C VAL A 59 4.65 1.33 -3.44
N VAL A 60 4.08 2.41 -2.92
CA VAL A 60 4.62 3.09 -1.74
C VAL A 60 3.80 2.68 -0.53
N TYR A 61 4.42 1.97 0.40
CA TYR A 61 3.90 1.69 1.73
C TYR A 61 4.21 2.88 2.63
N VAL A 62 3.19 3.43 3.31
CA VAL A 62 3.39 4.39 4.38
C VAL A 62 2.60 3.99 5.62
N PHE A 63 3.18 4.21 6.79
CA PHE A 63 2.54 3.93 8.08
C PHE A 63 2.80 5.05 9.08
N GLY A 64 1.79 5.39 9.88
CA GLY A 64 1.87 6.41 10.92
C GLY A 64 0.52 7.04 11.24
N LEU A 65 0.53 8.20 11.91
CA LEU A 65 -0.70 8.96 12.15
C LEU A 65 -1.25 9.55 10.84
N GLU A 66 -2.57 9.49 10.71
CA GLU A 66 -3.26 9.97 9.51
C GLU A 66 -2.93 11.45 9.18
N GLY A 67 -2.57 11.70 7.92
CA GLY A 67 -2.20 13.02 7.38
C GLY A 67 -0.93 13.64 7.96
N LYS A 68 -0.17 12.90 8.77
CA LYS A 68 1.13 13.33 9.31
C LYS A 68 2.28 12.74 8.51
N LYS A 69 3.50 13.20 8.82
CA LYS A 69 4.73 12.59 8.28
C LYS A 69 4.73 11.09 8.63
N PRO A 70 4.97 10.19 7.66
CA PRO A 70 5.05 8.76 7.95
C PRO A 70 6.12 8.44 8.99
N GLU A 71 5.84 7.44 9.83
CA GLU A 71 6.83 6.80 10.70
C GLU A 71 7.66 5.78 9.90
N ILE A 72 7.05 5.14 8.91
CA ILE A 72 7.68 4.20 7.99
C ILE A 72 7.23 4.57 6.58
N THR A 73 8.20 4.59 5.65
CA THR A 73 7.97 4.66 4.20
C THR A 73 8.80 3.56 3.55
N LEU A 74 8.19 2.72 2.71
CA LEU A 74 8.88 1.72 1.90
C LEU A 74 8.44 1.87 0.45
N GLU A 75 9.38 1.78 -0.47
CA GLU A 75 9.08 1.68 -1.90
C GLU A 75 9.26 0.23 -2.34
N GLY A 76 8.24 -0.32 -2.97
CA GLY A 76 8.23 -1.67 -3.52
C GLY A 76 8.13 -1.64 -5.04
N VAL A 77 9.07 -2.32 -5.70
CA VAL A 77 9.06 -2.65 -7.13
C VAL A 77 8.79 -4.13 -7.26
N ILE A 78 7.80 -4.51 -8.06
CA ILE A 78 7.41 -5.91 -8.24
C ILE A 78 8.56 -6.72 -8.81
N GLY A 79 8.75 -7.92 -8.26
CA GLY A 79 9.77 -8.86 -8.72
C GLY A 79 11.18 -8.51 -8.25
N GLU A 80 11.39 -7.30 -7.72
CA GLU A 80 12.65 -6.90 -7.09
C GLU A 80 12.55 -7.01 -5.56
N ASN A 81 11.74 -6.16 -4.95
CA ASN A 81 11.60 -6.08 -3.50
C ASN A 81 10.13 -6.04 -3.04
N LEU A 82 9.19 -6.18 -3.97
CA LEU A 82 7.76 -6.38 -3.70
C LEU A 82 7.28 -7.70 -4.29
N PHE A 83 6.68 -8.53 -3.46
CA PHE A 83 6.22 -9.86 -3.84
C PHE A 83 4.79 -10.10 -3.38
N PHE A 84 4.03 -10.79 -4.21
CA PHE A 84 2.70 -11.27 -3.86
C PHE A 84 2.74 -12.78 -3.68
N ASN A 85 2.31 -13.24 -2.51
CA ASN A 85 2.23 -14.66 -2.20
C ASN A 85 0.79 -15.05 -1.85
N ALA A 86 0.48 -16.30 -2.11
CA ALA A 86 -0.83 -16.91 -1.96
C ALA A 86 -0.71 -18.26 -1.25
N ASP A 87 -1.63 -18.55 -0.35
CA ASP A 87 -1.78 -19.85 0.30
C ASP A 87 -3.27 -20.15 0.42
N ASP A 88 -3.78 -20.89 -0.57
CA ASP A 88 -5.21 -21.20 -0.66
C ASP A 88 -5.45 -22.70 -0.50
N THR A 89 -6.54 -23.00 0.18
CA THR A 89 -7.15 -24.32 0.27
C THR A 89 -8.65 -24.18 0.01
N GLU A 90 -9.38 -25.29 -0.02
CA GLU A 90 -10.85 -25.27 -0.17
C GLU A 90 -11.57 -24.44 0.90
N THR A 91 -10.98 -24.28 2.09
CA THR A 91 -11.64 -23.68 3.27
C THR A 91 -10.96 -22.40 3.77
N TYR A 92 -9.84 -22.02 3.16
CA TYR A 92 -8.97 -20.96 3.64
C TYR A 92 -8.29 -20.27 2.47
N ILE A 93 -8.32 -18.94 2.48
CA ILE A 93 -7.60 -18.09 1.53
C ILE A 93 -6.64 -17.22 2.32
N GLY A 94 -5.35 -17.34 2.03
CA GLY A 94 -4.28 -16.49 2.55
C GLY A 94 -3.61 -15.72 1.41
N ARG A 95 -3.56 -14.40 1.51
CA ARG A 95 -2.86 -13.53 0.55
C ARG A 95 -1.90 -12.60 1.27
N PHE A 96 -0.74 -12.38 0.69
CA PHE A 96 0.34 -11.64 1.33
C PHE A 96 1.01 -10.72 0.34
N LEU A 97 1.08 -9.42 0.67
CA LEU A 97 1.92 -8.47 -0.04
C LEU A 97 3.17 -8.19 0.81
N VAL A 98 4.32 -8.56 0.28
CA VAL A 98 5.59 -8.64 1.01
C VAL A 98 6.58 -7.61 0.45
N PHE A 99 6.93 -6.62 1.27
CA PHE A 99 8.00 -5.67 1.01
C PHE A 99 9.30 -6.17 1.66
N MET A 100 10.33 -6.37 0.85
CA MET A 100 11.69 -6.63 1.29
C MET A 100 12.42 -5.29 1.47
N ASN A 101 12.93 -5.03 2.67
CA ASN A 101 13.72 -3.83 2.92
C ASN A 101 14.79 -4.08 3.97
N GLU A 102 16.06 -3.81 3.66
CA GLU A 102 17.21 -3.91 4.59
C GLU A 102 17.21 -5.18 5.46
N GLY A 103 17.03 -6.35 4.82
CA GLY A 103 17.01 -7.64 5.52
C GLY A 103 15.76 -7.88 6.38
N HIS A 104 14.73 -7.05 6.26
CA HIS A 104 13.42 -7.22 6.88
C HIS A 104 12.35 -7.50 5.83
N ARG A 105 11.28 -8.15 6.28
CA ARG A 105 10.06 -8.38 5.50
C ARG A 105 8.92 -7.66 6.18
N TYR A 106 8.28 -6.73 5.49
CA TYR A 106 7.06 -6.06 5.93
C TYR A 106 5.89 -6.61 5.12
N ILE A 107 4.89 -7.13 5.79
CA ILE A 107 3.83 -7.92 5.17
C ILE A 107 2.48 -7.29 5.52
N VAL A 108 1.69 -7.00 4.49
CA VAL A 108 0.25 -6.82 4.62
C VAL A 108 -0.39 -8.15 4.28
N SER A 109 -1.11 -8.73 5.24
CA SER A 109 -1.70 -10.06 5.10
C SER A 109 -3.22 -9.96 5.08
N PHE A 110 -3.85 -10.75 4.22
CA PHE A 110 -5.29 -10.98 4.18
C PHE A 110 -5.58 -12.46 4.39
N TYR A 111 -6.58 -12.73 5.23
CA TYR A 111 -7.07 -14.07 5.50
C TYR A 111 -8.59 -14.09 5.36
N ASN A 112 -9.11 -15.13 4.71
CA ASN A 112 -10.53 -15.43 4.66
C ASN A 112 -10.77 -16.92 4.96
N VAL A 113 -11.42 -17.19 6.09
CA VAL A 113 -11.76 -18.54 6.52
C VAL A 113 -13.21 -18.84 6.17
N ASN A 114 -13.43 -19.76 5.24
CA ASN A 114 -14.75 -20.23 4.81
C ASN A 114 -15.73 -19.12 4.39
N GLY A 115 -15.25 -17.96 3.94
CA GLY A 115 -16.11 -16.80 3.65
C GLY A 115 -16.70 -16.12 4.90
N LYS A 116 -16.47 -16.66 6.10
CA LYS A 116 -17.10 -16.23 7.36
C LYS A 116 -16.23 -15.23 8.12
N THR A 117 -14.92 -15.44 8.14
CA THR A 117 -14.00 -14.62 8.91
C THR A 117 -12.97 -14.02 7.98
N ARG A 118 -13.08 -12.71 7.74
CA ARG A 118 -12.07 -11.92 7.03
C ARG A 118 -11.18 -11.23 8.05
N SER A 119 -9.88 -11.20 7.82
CA SER A 119 -8.91 -10.62 8.74
C SER A 119 -7.75 -10.02 7.96
N TYR A 120 -7.29 -8.85 8.39
CA TYR A 120 -6.12 -8.19 7.83
C TYR A 120 -5.07 -7.93 8.91
N LEU A 121 -3.80 -8.17 8.61
CA LEU A 121 -2.70 -7.99 9.54
C LEU A 121 -1.55 -7.19 8.93
N LEU A 122 -0.87 -6.45 9.81
CA LEU A 122 0.45 -5.90 9.57
C LEU A 122 1.49 -6.71 10.30
N GLU A 123 2.47 -7.20 9.58
CA GLU A 123 3.51 -8.07 10.12
C GLU A 123 4.89 -7.57 9.70
N ALA A 124 5.88 -7.70 10.59
CA ALA A 124 7.27 -7.43 10.25
C ALA A 124 8.18 -8.54 10.79
N TYR A 125 9.12 -9.01 9.97
CA TYR A 125 10.03 -10.10 10.27
C TYR A 125 11.47 -9.69 9.97
N LYS A 126 12.44 -10.24 10.73
CA LYS A 126 13.86 -10.14 10.42
C LYS A 126 14.30 -11.34 9.57
N GLY A 127 14.77 -11.10 8.35
CA GLY A 127 15.19 -12.12 7.41
C GLY A 127 14.13 -13.21 7.26
N THR A 128 14.55 -14.47 7.25
CA THR A 128 13.69 -15.66 7.13
C THR A 128 13.13 -16.15 8.47
N ASN A 129 13.32 -15.42 9.57
CA ASN A 129 12.83 -15.84 10.88
C ASN A 129 11.29 -16.00 10.84
N PRO A 130 10.73 -17.14 11.29
CA PRO A 130 9.28 -17.35 11.30
C PRO A 130 8.55 -16.61 12.43
N ARG A 131 9.27 -16.04 13.40
CA ARG A 131 8.66 -15.25 14.49
C ARG A 131 8.61 -13.77 14.11
N PRO A 132 7.44 -13.12 14.15
CA PRO A 132 7.32 -11.71 13.83
C PRO A 132 7.98 -10.85 14.91
N LEU A 133 8.72 -9.82 14.49
CA LEU A 133 9.10 -8.69 15.36
C LEU A 133 7.87 -7.87 15.72
N TYR A 134 6.91 -7.82 14.81
CA TYR A 134 5.69 -7.05 14.93
C TYR A 134 4.56 -7.80 14.24
N LYS A 135 3.41 -7.87 14.91
CA LYS A 135 2.18 -8.44 14.35
C LYS A 135 1.00 -7.73 14.97
N LYS A 136 0.19 -7.05 14.15
CA LYS A 136 -1.00 -6.32 14.61
C LYS A 136 -2.15 -6.51 13.65
N GLN A 137 -3.33 -6.62 14.25
CA GLN A 137 -4.60 -6.67 13.55
C GLN A 137 -4.95 -5.28 13.00
N LEU A 138 -5.53 -5.26 11.81
CA LEU A 138 -6.13 -4.06 11.22
C LEU A 138 -7.63 -4.04 11.53
N ASN A 139 -8.18 -2.84 11.70
CA ASN A 139 -9.60 -2.64 11.91
C ASN A 139 -10.34 -2.86 10.58
N ASN A 140 -10.95 -4.05 10.44
CA ASN A 140 -11.70 -4.45 9.26
C ASN A 140 -12.77 -3.43 8.79
N LYS A 141 -13.35 -2.62 9.70
CA LYS A 141 -14.35 -1.60 9.34
C LYS A 141 -13.78 -0.42 8.56
N THR A 142 -12.45 -0.26 8.57
CA THR A 142 -11.75 0.85 7.92
C THR A 142 -10.99 0.43 6.67
N VAL A 143 -11.01 -0.87 6.35
CA VAL A 143 -10.23 -1.43 5.25
C VAL A 143 -10.81 -0.99 3.92
N TYR A 144 -9.97 -0.37 3.12
CA TYR A 144 -10.10 -0.29 1.68
C TYR A 144 -9.05 -1.22 1.06
N ASP A 145 -9.48 -2.10 0.18
CA ASP A 145 -8.62 -3.16 -0.38
C ASP A 145 -8.89 -3.39 -1.86
N LYS A 146 -8.03 -2.80 -2.71
CA LYS A 146 -7.89 -3.16 -4.13
C LYS A 146 -6.73 -4.12 -4.38
N VAL A 147 -6.07 -4.60 -3.34
CA VAL A 147 -4.89 -5.45 -3.46
C VAL A 147 -5.31 -6.92 -3.53
N PHE A 148 -6.06 -7.40 -2.53
CA PHE A 148 -6.35 -8.83 -2.38
C PHE A 148 -7.71 -9.25 -2.93
N ASN A 149 -8.68 -8.33 -2.96
CA ASN A 149 -10.07 -8.64 -3.29
C ASN A 149 -10.56 -8.03 -4.62
N ASP A 150 -9.68 -7.41 -5.40
CA ASP A 150 -10.04 -6.89 -6.73
C ASP A 150 -10.12 -8.06 -7.74
N PRO A 151 -11.27 -8.27 -8.42
CA PRO A 151 -11.41 -9.31 -9.43
C PRO A 151 -10.39 -9.20 -10.56
N ASN A 152 -9.92 -8.00 -10.89
CA ASN A 152 -8.90 -7.78 -11.92
C ASN A 152 -7.51 -8.30 -11.52
N ASN A 153 -7.32 -8.65 -10.25
CA ASN A 153 -6.07 -9.21 -9.72
C ASN A 153 -6.14 -10.74 -9.57
N ALA A 154 -7.20 -11.39 -10.05
CA ALA A 154 -7.41 -12.83 -9.92
C ALA A 154 -6.29 -13.66 -10.59
N GLU A 155 -5.69 -13.15 -11.66
CA GLU A 155 -4.55 -13.80 -12.35
C GLU A 155 -3.17 -13.31 -11.86
N GLY A 156 -3.16 -12.45 -10.83
CA GLY A 156 -1.94 -11.97 -10.18
C GLY A 156 -1.95 -10.47 -9.88
N PHE A 157 -1.13 -10.07 -8.91
CA PHE A 157 -0.93 -8.67 -8.50
C PHE A 157 -0.35 -7.78 -9.62
N ASN A 158 0.19 -8.37 -10.68
CA ASN A 158 0.72 -7.68 -11.86
C ASN A 158 -0.36 -6.87 -12.60
N GLY A 159 -1.63 -7.27 -12.51
CA GLY A 159 -2.78 -6.57 -13.11
C GLY A 159 -2.93 -5.12 -12.65
N LEU A 160 -2.54 -4.81 -11.40
CA LEU A 160 -2.66 -3.48 -10.79
C LEU A 160 -1.77 -2.40 -11.42
N PHE A 161 -0.76 -2.79 -12.19
CA PHE A 161 0.25 -1.87 -12.73
C PHE A 161 0.03 -1.54 -14.20
N TYR A 162 -0.87 -2.27 -14.87
CA TYR A 162 -1.36 -1.86 -16.18
C TYR A 162 -2.35 -0.71 -15.99
N ASP A 163 -1.96 0.49 -16.44
CA ASP A 163 -2.79 1.71 -16.32
C ASP A 163 -4.20 1.54 -16.94
N GLN A 164 -4.38 0.60 -17.88
CA GLN A 164 -5.68 0.25 -18.47
C GLN A 164 -6.67 -0.39 -17.47
N ASN A 165 -6.19 -1.01 -16.39
CA ASN A 165 -7.05 -1.55 -15.32
C ASN A 165 -7.35 -0.49 -14.25
N TYR A 166 -6.73 0.69 -14.37
CA TYR A 166 -6.92 1.85 -13.51
C TYR A 166 -7.63 2.97 -14.29
N LEU A 167 -8.63 2.60 -15.11
CA LEU A 167 -9.57 3.57 -15.64
C LEU A 167 -10.12 4.35 -14.45
N ASP A 168 -9.95 5.67 -14.48
CA ASP A 168 -10.53 6.64 -13.55
C ASP A 168 -12.04 6.37 -13.49
N ASP A 169 -12.47 5.47 -12.61
CA ASP A 169 -13.88 5.19 -12.44
C ASP A 169 -14.42 6.32 -11.57
N GLU A 170 -14.73 7.44 -12.24
CA GLU A 170 -15.38 8.63 -11.68
C GLU A 170 -16.70 8.29 -10.98
N SER A 171 -17.25 7.09 -11.21
CA SER A 171 -18.48 6.59 -10.58
C SER A 171 -18.39 6.42 -9.06
N PHE A 172 -17.21 6.38 -8.45
CA PHE A 172 -17.07 6.10 -7.02
C PHE A 172 -17.29 7.30 -6.08
N TYR A 173 -17.37 8.53 -6.61
CA TYR A 173 -17.70 9.74 -5.84
C TYR A 173 -19.19 10.11 -5.87
N ILE A 174 -19.99 9.38 -6.65
CA ILE A 174 -21.43 9.57 -6.76
C ILE A 174 -22.10 8.51 -5.89
N ASN A 175 -22.23 8.77 -4.59
CA ASN A 175 -23.32 8.29 -3.72
C ASN A 175 -23.03 8.78 -2.30
N TYR A 176 -23.40 10.05 -2.06
CA TYR A 176 -23.84 10.52 -0.74
C TYR A 176 -25.36 10.37 -0.68
#